data_AF-A0A1Q3BI38-F1
#
_entry.id   AF-A0A1Q3BI38-F1
#
_cell.length_a   1.000
_cell.length_b   1.000
_cell.length_c   1.000
_cell.angle_alpha   90.00
_cell.angle_beta   90.00
_cell.angle_gamma   90.00
#
_symmetry.space_group_name_H-M   'P 1'
#
loop_
_entity.id
_entity.type
_entity.pdbx_description
1 polymer ?
#
loop_
_entity_poly.entity_id
_entity_poly.type
_entity_poly.pdbx_seq_one_letter_code
_entity_poly.pdbx_strand_id
1 'polypeptide(L)'
;MVYEESPFFQVVHGILIDRWNKNNTPLHCLAHALNPKYYSEQWLNEDPTRVPPYKDMEINERTKCIRKYFPNLKERNKVNMEYAKFVGKNGDFRDFDSIENRYAMDPKAWWVLHGACAPVLQTIALRLLAQPSSSSCAERNWSTYSFVHSMKQNKVTPKSVEDLVYIHSNLRLLSRKSPQYAQGETKMWDIGGDAFDSLEDIGVLEVASLSLDEPEMESIVFLDEVD
;
A
#
# COMPACT_ATOMS: atom_id res chain seq x y z
N MET A 1 -6.10 44.32 5.76
CA MET A 1 -6.54 43.23 6.64
C MET A 1 -5.34 42.32 6.83
N VAL A 2 -4.70 42.42 7.99
CA VAL A 2 -3.62 41.51 8.38
C VAL A 2 -4.33 40.24 8.82
N TYR A 3 -4.18 39.15 8.07
CA TYR A 3 -4.61 37.85 8.56
C TYR A 3 -3.74 37.56 9.78
N GLU A 4 -4.31 37.60 10.99
CA GLU A 4 -3.65 37.07 12.17
C GLU A 4 -3.45 35.57 11.93
N GLU A 5 -2.22 35.17 11.64
CA GLU A 5 -1.86 33.77 11.50
C GLU A 5 -2.12 33.07 12.84
N SER A 6 -3.13 32.21 12.87
CA SER A 6 -3.47 31.43 14.06
C SER A 6 -2.26 30.61 14.51
N PRO A 7 -1.78 30.76 15.76
CA PRO A 7 -0.68 29.95 16.29
C PRO A 7 -0.96 28.45 16.22
N PHE A 8 -2.24 28.06 16.37
CA PHE A 8 -2.68 26.69 16.20
C PHE A 8 -2.51 26.21 14.75
N PHE A 9 -2.89 27.05 13.77
CA PHE A 9 -2.70 26.73 12.36
C PHE A 9 -1.21 26.50 12.04
N GLN A 10 -0.31 27.35 12.54
CA GLN A 10 1.12 27.21 12.28
C GLN A 10 1.70 25.91 12.83
N VAL A 11 1.28 25.50 14.03
CA VAL A 11 1.70 24.21 14.62
C VAL A 11 1.19 23.03 13.81
N VAL A 12 -0.11 23.02 13.47
CA VAL A 12 -0.71 21.94 12.67
C VAL A 12 -0.09 21.88 11.28
N HIS A 13 0.07 23.03 10.63
CA HIS A 13 0.71 23.15 9.33
C HIS A 13 2.15 22.62 9.37
N GLY A 14 2.94 22.98 10.38
CA GLY A 14 4.29 22.44 10.59
C GLY A 14 4.31 20.91 10.67
N ILE A 15 3.43 20.32 11.48
CA ILE A 15 3.31 18.86 11.59
C ILE A 15 2.94 18.22 10.24
N LEU A 16 2.04 18.83 9.48
CA LEU A 16 1.62 18.34 8.17
C LEU A 16 2.78 18.41 7.16
N ILE A 17 3.53 19.50 7.14
CA ILE A 17 4.69 19.68 6.27
C ILE A 17 5.80 18.68 6.63
N ASP A 18 6.08 18.45 7.91
CA ASP A 18 7.09 17.48 8.34
C ASP A 18 6.71 16.05 7.92
N ARG A 19 5.44 15.68 8.10
CA ARG A 19 4.92 14.39 7.64
C ARG A 19 4.97 14.26 6.14
N TRP A 20 4.59 15.32 5.41
CA TRP A 20 4.68 15.38 3.96
C TRP A 20 6.11 15.18 3.49
N ASN A 21 7.08 15.94 4.02
CA ASN A 21 8.49 15.84 3.64
C ASN A 21 9.08 14.45 3.91
N LYS A 22 8.65 13.80 5.00
CA LYS A 22 9.08 12.42 5.32
C LYS A 22 8.48 11.40 4.36
N ASN A 23 7.22 11.59 3.94
CA ASN A 23 6.49 10.64 3.10
C ASN A 23 6.65 10.93 1.60
N ASN A 24 7.03 12.13 1.19
CA ASN A 24 7.18 12.53 -0.21
C ASN A 24 8.52 12.07 -0.78
N THR A 25 8.71 10.75 -0.82
CA THR A 25 9.91 10.12 -1.38
C THR A 25 9.78 10.02 -2.91
N PRO A 26 10.89 10.00 -3.67
CA PRO A 26 10.85 9.80 -5.11
C PRO A 26 10.09 8.52 -5.54
N LEU A 27 10.03 7.51 -4.67
CA LEU A 27 9.30 6.27 -4.89
C LEU A 27 7.79 6.49 -4.79
N HIS A 28 7.33 7.21 -3.76
CA HIS A 28 5.92 7.57 -3.61
C HIS A 28 5.46 8.48 -4.75
N CYS A 29 6.30 9.44 -5.18
CA CYS A 29 5.99 10.27 -6.35
C CYS A 29 5.82 9.42 -7.62
N LEU A 30 6.68 8.42 -7.82
CA LEU A 30 6.56 7.52 -8.97
C LEU A 30 5.31 6.64 -8.88
N ALA A 31 5.00 6.08 -7.72
CA ALA A 31 3.78 5.29 -7.50
C ALA A 31 2.53 6.13 -7.76
N HIS A 32 2.48 7.36 -7.23
CA HIS A 32 1.42 8.32 -7.50
C HIS A 32 1.31 8.62 -8.99
N ALA A 33 2.42 8.91 -9.66
CA ALA A 33 2.45 9.16 -11.10
C ALA A 33 2.02 7.96 -11.96
N LEU A 34 2.11 6.73 -11.45
CA LEU A 34 1.68 5.52 -12.15
C LEU A 34 0.23 5.13 -11.85
N ASN A 35 -0.46 5.81 -10.93
CA ASN A 35 -1.86 5.50 -10.65
C ASN A 35 -2.77 6.09 -11.76
N PRO A 36 -3.49 5.26 -12.55
CA PRO A 36 -4.34 5.74 -13.65
C PRO A 36 -5.48 6.66 -13.19
N LYS A 37 -5.98 6.48 -11.96
CA LYS A 37 -7.08 7.26 -11.39
C LYS A 37 -6.81 8.75 -11.41
N TYR A 38 -5.57 9.17 -11.14
CA TYR A 38 -5.19 10.58 -11.09
C TYR A 38 -5.12 11.27 -12.46
N TYR A 39 -5.40 10.54 -13.54
CA TYR A 39 -5.51 11.06 -14.89
C TYR A 39 -6.94 11.03 -15.43
N SER A 40 -7.89 10.50 -14.64
CA SER A 40 -9.31 10.45 -14.99
C SER A 40 -9.96 11.82 -14.80
N GLU A 41 -10.95 12.13 -15.64
CA GLU A 41 -11.69 13.39 -15.53
C GLU A 41 -12.51 13.43 -14.25
N GLN A 42 -13.06 12.30 -13.84
CA GLN A 42 -13.80 12.13 -12.58
C GLN A 42 -12.95 12.59 -11.38
N TRP A 43 -11.72 12.09 -11.25
CA TRP A 43 -10.84 12.48 -10.14
C TRP A 43 -10.38 13.95 -10.22
N LEU A 44 -10.13 14.46 -11.43
CA LEU A 44 -9.68 15.84 -11.63
C LEU A 44 -10.80 16.86 -11.35
N ASN A 45 -12.05 16.51 -11.66
CA ASN A 45 -13.20 17.40 -11.49
C ASN A 45 -13.72 17.47 -10.04
N GLU A 46 -13.31 16.53 -9.17
CA GLU A 46 -13.67 16.54 -7.75
C GLU A 46 -13.09 17.75 -6.99
N ASP A 47 -11.96 18.31 -7.43
CA ASP A 47 -11.35 19.49 -6.81
C ASP A 47 -10.60 20.33 -7.86
N PRO A 48 -10.93 21.64 -8.03
CA PRO A 48 -10.29 22.52 -9.01
C PRO A 48 -8.78 22.68 -8.87
N THR A 49 -8.21 22.38 -7.70
CA THR A 49 -6.77 22.46 -7.43
C THR A 49 -6.02 21.23 -7.94
N ARG A 50 -6.73 20.12 -8.23
CA ARG A 50 -6.11 18.89 -8.72
C ARG A 50 -5.60 19.08 -10.13
N VAL A 51 -4.36 18.64 -10.31
CA VAL A 51 -3.70 18.56 -11.61
C VAL A 51 -3.25 17.12 -11.85
N PRO A 52 -3.20 16.65 -13.10
CA PRO A 52 -2.70 15.33 -13.37
C PRO A 52 -1.20 15.25 -12.98
N PRO A 53 -0.71 14.10 -12.47
CA PRO A 53 0.61 14.00 -11.86
C PRO A 53 1.79 14.46 -12.72
N TYR A 54 1.66 14.42 -14.05
CA TYR A 54 2.72 14.89 -14.95
C TYR A 54 2.87 16.42 -14.98
N LYS A 55 1.82 17.18 -14.62
CA LYS A 55 1.81 18.64 -14.48
C LYS A 55 2.11 19.12 -13.06
N ASP A 56 2.05 18.21 -12.09
CA ASP A 56 2.34 18.52 -10.69
C ASP A 56 3.86 18.63 -10.47
N MET A 57 4.30 19.82 -10.06
CA MET A 57 5.71 20.11 -9.78
C MET A 57 6.16 19.54 -8.43
N GLU A 58 5.25 19.36 -7.48
CA GLU A 58 5.55 18.78 -6.16
C GLU A 58 5.86 17.28 -6.26
N ILE A 59 5.40 16.64 -7.34
CA ILE A 59 5.54 15.20 -7.61
C ILE A 59 6.60 14.93 -8.72
N ASN A 60 7.41 15.94 -9.07
CA ASN A 60 8.42 15.83 -10.13
C ASN A 60 9.62 14.92 -9.77
N GLU A 61 9.76 14.57 -8.49
CA GLU A 61 10.80 13.68 -7.97
C GLU A 61 10.77 12.27 -8.60
N ARG A 62 9.67 11.89 -9.27
CA ARG A 62 9.58 10.65 -10.07
C ARG A 62 10.77 10.48 -11.03
N THR A 63 11.28 11.58 -11.60
CA THR A 63 12.39 11.56 -12.56
C THR A 63 13.69 11.13 -11.88
N LYS A 64 13.90 11.44 -10.59
CA LYS A 64 15.03 10.91 -9.82
C LYS A 64 14.88 9.41 -9.60
N CYS A 65 13.67 8.93 -9.34
CA CYS A 65 13.37 7.52 -9.15
C CYS A 65 13.61 6.70 -10.43
N ILE A 66 13.09 7.15 -11.57
CA ILE A 66 13.32 6.50 -12.88
C ILE A 66 14.82 6.45 -13.21
N ARG A 67 15.58 7.53 -12.94
CA ARG A 67 17.04 7.54 -13.13
C ARG A 67 17.77 6.50 -12.28
N LYS A 68 17.29 6.27 -11.05
CA LYS A 68 17.85 5.28 -10.13
C LYS A 68 17.52 3.84 -10.56
N TYR A 69 16.28 3.58 -10.98
CA TYR A 69 15.85 2.25 -11.47
C TYR A 69 16.49 1.87 -12.81
N PHE A 70 16.71 2.85 -13.68
CA PHE A 70 17.27 2.64 -15.02
C PHE A 70 18.54 3.50 -15.20
N PRO A 71 19.71 3.02 -14.74
CA PRO A 71 20.99 3.69 -14.94
C PRO A 71 21.36 3.79 -16.42
N ASN A 72 20.96 2.80 -17.24
CA ASN A 72 21.20 2.77 -18.67
C ASN A 72 20.30 3.79 -19.41
N LEU A 73 20.91 4.65 -20.23
CA LEU A 73 20.18 5.70 -20.95
C LEU A 73 19.15 5.16 -21.96
N LYS A 74 19.44 4.06 -22.65
CA LYS A 74 18.53 3.47 -23.65
C LYS A 74 17.26 2.93 -22.97
N GLU A 75 17.43 2.20 -21.88
CA GLU A 75 16.29 1.69 -21.09
C GLU A 75 15.49 2.81 -20.45
N ARG A 76 16.18 3.83 -19.93
CA ARG A 76 15.54 5.04 -19.38
C ARG A 76 14.70 5.77 -20.43
N ASN A 77 15.22 5.93 -21.65
CA ASN A 77 14.48 6.55 -22.73
C ASN A 77 13.26 5.70 -23.14
N LYS A 78 13.40 4.37 -23.14
CA LYS A 78 12.28 3.46 -23.41
C LYS A 78 11.16 3.63 -22.38
N VAL A 79 11.46 3.59 -21.08
CA VAL A 79 10.43 3.75 -20.04
C VAL A 79 9.81 5.15 -20.05
N ASN A 80 10.59 6.20 -20.34
CA ASN A 80 10.05 7.56 -20.50
C ASN A 80 9.10 7.68 -21.69
N MET A 81 9.40 7.00 -22.80
CA MET A 81 8.54 6.95 -23.99
C MET A 81 7.23 6.20 -23.68
N GLU A 82 7.32 5.07 -22.98
CA GLU A 82 6.14 4.32 -22.51
C GLU A 82 5.29 5.17 -21.56
N TYR A 83 5.93 5.89 -20.62
CA TYR A 83 5.25 6.80 -19.71
C TYR A 83 4.55 7.93 -20.46
N ALA A 84 5.20 8.53 -21.46
CA ALA A 84 4.60 9.55 -22.31
C ALA A 84 3.36 9.03 -23.06
N LYS A 85 3.37 7.77 -23.52
CA LYS A 85 2.18 7.15 -24.14
C LYS A 85 1.04 7.00 -23.16
N PHE A 86 1.33 6.52 -21.95
CA PHE A 86 0.33 6.33 -20.87
C PHE A 86 -0.35 7.65 -20.48
N VAL A 87 0.43 8.68 -20.15
CA VAL A 87 -0.11 9.99 -19.72
C VAL A 87 -0.77 10.74 -20.88
N GLY A 88 -0.26 10.55 -22.09
CA GLY A 88 -0.78 11.17 -23.31
C GLY A 88 -2.03 10.50 -23.88
N LYS A 89 -2.56 9.43 -23.25
CA LYS A 89 -3.67 8.62 -23.78
C LYS A 89 -3.41 8.23 -25.25
N ASN A 90 -2.22 7.72 -25.55
CA ASN A 90 -1.77 7.38 -26.90
C ASN A 90 -1.69 5.87 -27.11
N GLY A 91 -1.80 5.43 -28.36
CA GLY A 91 -1.79 4.00 -28.69
C GLY A 91 -2.96 3.29 -28.00
N ASP A 92 -2.70 2.13 -27.43
CA ASP A 92 -3.74 1.30 -26.79
C ASP A 92 -4.32 1.95 -25.53
N PHE A 93 -3.61 2.89 -24.91
CA PHE A 93 -4.12 3.63 -23.74
C PHE A 93 -5.26 4.61 -24.06
N ARG A 94 -5.52 4.87 -25.35
CA ARG A 94 -6.63 5.72 -25.81
C ARG A 94 -7.94 4.96 -25.96
N ASP A 95 -7.88 3.64 -25.84
CA ASP A 95 -9.06 2.79 -25.92
C ASP A 95 -10.12 3.23 -24.91
N PHE A 96 -11.38 3.11 -25.28
CA PHE A 96 -12.51 3.57 -24.47
C PHE A 96 -12.52 2.86 -23.11
N ASP A 97 -12.35 1.54 -23.10
CA ASP A 97 -12.34 0.75 -21.86
C ASP A 97 -11.12 1.11 -21.02
N SER A 98 -9.96 1.33 -21.65
CA SER A 98 -8.76 1.82 -20.95
C SER A 98 -9.02 3.15 -20.23
N ILE A 99 -9.70 4.10 -20.86
CA ILE A 99 -9.99 5.43 -20.27
C ILE A 99 -11.01 5.32 -19.14
N GLU A 100 -12.13 4.64 -19.37
CA GLU A 100 -13.22 4.53 -18.40
C GLU A 100 -12.78 3.79 -17.14
N ASN A 101 -12.01 2.73 -17.31
CA ASN A 101 -11.51 1.93 -16.20
C ASN A 101 -10.49 2.66 -15.30
N ARG A 102 -9.94 3.82 -15.73
CA ARG A 102 -8.92 4.52 -14.92
C ARG A 102 -9.44 4.92 -13.53
N TYR A 103 -10.72 5.31 -13.44
CA TYR A 103 -11.31 5.76 -12.17
C TYR A 103 -11.90 4.61 -11.35
N ALA A 104 -12.58 3.69 -12.03
CA ALA A 104 -13.38 2.64 -11.38
C ALA A 104 -12.58 1.41 -10.96
N MET A 105 -11.47 1.11 -11.62
CA MET A 105 -10.69 -0.10 -11.36
C MET A 105 -9.54 0.15 -10.39
N ASP A 106 -9.19 -0.88 -9.60
CA ASP A 106 -7.93 -0.93 -8.87
C ASP A 106 -6.74 -0.63 -9.82
N PRO A 107 -5.81 0.27 -9.44
CA PRO A 107 -4.69 0.66 -10.29
C PRO A 107 -3.84 -0.51 -10.78
N LYS A 108 -3.59 -1.52 -9.92
CA LYS A 108 -2.79 -2.68 -10.30
C LYS A 108 -3.53 -3.54 -11.32
N ALA A 109 -4.83 -3.80 -11.12
CA ALA A 109 -5.67 -4.51 -12.09
C ALA A 109 -5.73 -3.77 -13.45
N TRP A 110 -5.82 -2.44 -13.43
CA TRP A 110 -5.76 -1.61 -14.64
C TRP A 110 -4.45 -1.82 -15.41
N TRP A 111 -3.30 -1.83 -14.72
CA TRP A 111 -2.01 -2.09 -15.35
C TRP A 111 -1.90 -3.51 -15.91
N VAL A 112 -2.53 -4.51 -15.29
CA VAL A 112 -2.58 -5.88 -15.84
C VAL A 112 -3.34 -5.88 -17.18
N LEU A 113 -4.50 -5.25 -17.23
CA LEU A 113 -5.39 -5.31 -18.39
C LEU A 113 -4.91 -4.43 -19.56
N HIS A 114 -4.50 -3.20 -19.28
CA HIS A 114 -4.23 -2.17 -20.31
C HIS A 114 -2.74 -1.88 -20.50
N GLY A 115 -1.87 -2.38 -19.62
CA GLY A 115 -0.44 -2.05 -19.60
C GLY A 115 0.43 -2.78 -20.63
N ALA A 116 -0.10 -3.75 -21.37
CA ALA A 116 0.68 -4.63 -22.25
C ALA A 116 1.48 -3.89 -23.34
N CYS A 117 0.99 -2.72 -23.80
CA CYS A 117 1.66 -1.88 -24.79
C CYS A 117 2.87 -1.09 -24.23
N ALA A 118 3.09 -1.15 -22.92
CA ALA A 118 4.15 -0.49 -22.17
C ALA A 118 4.81 -1.45 -21.16
N PRO A 119 5.51 -2.50 -21.63
CA PRO A 119 5.92 -3.62 -20.78
C PRO A 119 6.95 -3.23 -19.70
N VAL A 120 7.84 -2.27 -19.97
CA VAL A 120 8.85 -1.83 -18.99
C VAL A 120 8.19 -1.00 -17.90
N LEU A 121 7.27 -0.11 -18.30
CA LEU A 121 6.49 0.71 -17.39
C LEU A 121 5.50 -0.13 -16.55
N GLN A 122 4.83 -1.09 -17.18
CA GLN A 122 3.92 -2.02 -16.52
C GLN A 122 4.65 -2.81 -15.43
N THR A 123 5.88 -3.28 -15.71
CA THR A 123 6.69 -4.01 -14.73
C THR A 123 6.94 -3.20 -13.47
N ILE A 124 7.28 -1.92 -13.61
CA ILE A 124 7.50 -1.07 -12.42
C ILE A 124 6.19 -0.67 -11.74
N ALA A 125 5.12 -0.43 -12.51
CA ALA A 125 3.82 -0.08 -11.96
C ALA A 125 3.25 -1.23 -11.10
N LEU A 126 3.28 -2.47 -11.61
CA LEU A 126 2.83 -3.63 -10.86
C LEU A 126 3.64 -3.86 -9.58
N ARG A 127 4.95 -3.64 -9.62
CA ARG A 127 5.81 -3.77 -8.42
C ARG A 127 5.48 -2.72 -7.38
N LEU A 128 5.32 -1.46 -7.79
CA LEU A 128 5.10 -0.33 -6.89
C LEU A 128 3.69 -0.33 -6.31
N LEU A 129 2.67 -0.53 -7.14
CA LEU A 129 1.27 -0.52 -6.73
C LEU A 129 0.88 -1.77 -5.92
N ALA A 130 1.68 -2.84 -6.00
CA ALA A 130 1.51 -4.01 -5.13
C ALA A 130 2.24 -3.88 -3.78
N GLN A 131 3.00 -2.81 -3.53
CA GLN A 131 3.61 -2.60 -2.22
C GLN A 131 2.54 -2.14 -1.22
N PRO A 132 2.44 -2.78 -0.04
CA PRO A 132 1.61 -2.26 1.02
C PRO A 132 2.14 -0.89 1.47
N SER A 133 1.25 0.10 1.55
CA SER A 133 1.57 1.47 1.94
C SER A 133 1.61 1.70 3.46
N SER A 134 1.30 0.66 4.25
CA SER A 134 1.24 0.74 5.71
C SER A 134 2.53 0.23 6.37
N SER A 135 3.03 0.98 7.36
CA SER A 135 4.10 0.52 8.25
C SER A 135 3.68 -0.63 9.15
N SER A 136 2.39 -0.90 9.31
CA SER A 136 1.87 -1.94 10.21
C SER A 136 2.44 -3.33 9.94
N CYS A 137 2.72 -3.69 8.69
CA CYS A 137 3.39 -4.94 8.34
C CYS A 137 4.83 -4.99 8.87
N ALA A 138 5.55 -3.88 8.74
CA ALA A 138 6.90 -3.75 9.28
C ALA A 138 6.89 -3.69 10.81
N GLU A 139 5.93 -2.97 11.41
CA GLU A 139 5.75 -2.87 12.86
C GLU A 139 5.49 -4.24 13.48
N ARG A 140 4.64 -5.09 12.87
CA ARG A 140 4.44 -6.48 13.31
C ARG A 140 5.75 -7.27 13.28
N ASN A 141 6.53 -7.17 12.20
CA ASN A 141 7.84 -7.83 12.11
C ASN A 141 8.81 -7.31 13.19
N TRP A 142 8.80 -6.01 13.49
CA TRP A 142 9.60 -5.40 14.56
C TRP A 142 9.16 -5.83 15.95
N SER A 143 7.85 -6.00 16.19
CA SER A 143 7.33 -6.56 17.44
C SER A 143 7.79 -8.00 17.62
N THR A 144 7.70 -8.84 16.59
CA THR A 144 8.22 -10.22 16.64
C THR A 144 9.73 -10.26 16.86
N TYR A 145 10.49 -9.37 16.20
CA TYR A 145 11.92 -9.24 16.42
C TYR A 145 12.23 -8.89 17.89
N SER A 146 11.52 -7.90 18.45
CA SER A 146 11.64 -7.48 19.85
C SER A 146 11.28 -8.61 20.81
N PHE A 147 10.23 -9.38 20.51
CA PHE A 147 9.79 -10.54 21.28
C PHE A 147 10.85 -11.67 21.30
N VAL A 148 11.39 -12.04 20.13
CA VAL A 148 12.46 -13.06 20.04
C VAL A 148 13.71 -12.62 20.79
N HIS A 149 14.02 -11.31 20.76
CA HIS A 149 15.14 -10.74 21.50
C HIS A 149 14.88 -10.63 23.02
N SER A 150 13.64 -10.44 23.46
CA SER A 150 13.27 -10.30 24.87
C SER A 150 13.06 -11.65 25.58
N MET A 151 12.71 -12.71 24.84
CA MET A 151 12.60 -14.08 25.35
C MET A 151 13.97 -14.68 25.71
N LYS A 152 14.47 -14.30 26.90
CA LYS A 152 15.64 -14.80 27.65
C LYS A 152 16.98 -14.81 26.91
N GLN A 153 17.95 -14.06 27.43
CA GLN A 153 19.44 -14.25 27.44
C GLN A 153 20.07 -15.31 26.51
N ASN A 154 19.59 -15.48 25.30
CA ASN A 154 20.11 -16.43 24.33
C ASN A 154 21.08 -15.65 23.46
N LYS A 155 22.28 -16.19 23.26
CA LYS A 155 23.30 -15.65 22.34
C LYS A 155 22.85 -15.87 20.88
N VAL A 156 21.64 -15.45 20.55
CA VAL A 156 21.09 -15.52 19.20
C VAL A 156 21.73 -14.40 18.40
N THR A 157 22.38 -14.73 17.30
CA THR A 157 22.97 -13.70 16.44
C THR A 157 21.84 -12.89 15.78
N PRO A 158 22.04 -11.60 15.47
CA PRO A 158 21.05 -10.80 14.76
C PRO A 158 20.56 -11.48 13.47
N LYS A 159 21.46 -12.17 12.76
CA LYS A 159 21.14 -12.95 11.56
C LYS A 159 20.12 -14.06 11.84
N SER A 160 20.30 -14.81 12.91
CA SER A 160 19.36 -15.86 13.31
C SER A 160 18.00 -15.29 13.73
N VAL A 161 17.96 -14.10 14.33
CA VAL A 161 16.69 -13.41 14.64
C VAL A 161 15.98 -12.97 13.36
N GLU A 162 16.70 -12.39 12.40
CA GLU A 162 16.14 -12.05 11.08
C GLU A 162 15.55 -13.28 10.39
N ASP A 163 16.27 -14.41 10.40
CA ASP A 163 15.82 -15.66 9.79
C ASP A 163 14.56 -16.21 10.49
N LEU A 164 14.48 -16.13 11.82
CA LEU A 164 13.31 -16.53 12.59
C LEU A 164 12.09 -15.65 12.29
N VAL A 165 12.27 -14.32 12.24
CA VAL A 165 11.21 -13.38 11.86
C VAL A 165 10.75 -13.66 10.43
N TYR A 166 11.68 -13.90 9.50
CA TYR A 166 11.36 -14.26 8.12
C TYR A 166 10.54 -15.55 8.04
N ILE A 167 10.95 -16.61 8.73
CA ILE A 167 10.22 -17.88 8.75
C ILE A 167 8.83 -17.68 9.35
N HIS A 168 8.73 -16.98 10.49
CA HIS A 168 7.46 -16.71 11.16
C HIS A 168 6.48 -15.95 10.25
N SER A 169 6.92 -14.85 9.64
CA SER A 169 6.07 -14.04 8.75
C SER A 169 5.63 -14.81 7.50
N ASN A 170 6.51 -15.63 6.92
CA ASN A 170 6.14 -16.46 5.77
C ASN A 170 5.18 -17.60 6.14
N LEU A 171 5.40 -18.29 7.27
CA LEU A 171 4.48 -19.31 7.77
C LEU A 171 3.10 -18.73 8.02
N ARG A 172 3.03 -17.53 8.61
CA ARG A 172 1.78 -16.79 8.79
C ARG A 172 1.06 -16.56 7.46
N LEU A 173 1.74 -16.01 6.45
CA LEU A 173 1.17 -15.77 5.12
C LEU A 173 0.73 -17.04 4.40
N LEU A 174 1.51 -18.11 4.52
CA LEU A 174 1.19 -19.40 3.91
C LEU A 174 0.00 -20.08 4.59
N SER A 175 -0.06 -20.02 5.93
CA SER A 175 -1.16 -20.62 6.70
C SER A 175 -2.51 -20.02 6.32
N ARG A 176 -2.59 -18.69 6.17
CA ARG A 176 -3.82 -17.98 5.75
C ARG A 176 -4.37 -18.40 4.38
N LYS A 177 -3.55 -19.01 3.53
CA LYS A 177 -3.98 -19.55 2.22
C LYS A 177 -4.55 -20.96 2.32
N SER A 178 -4.45 -21.58 3.48
CA SER A 178 -4.83 -22.96 3.74
C SER A 178 -6.21 -23.01 4.39
N PRO A 179 -7.13 -23.91 3.98
CA PRO A 179 -8.44 -24.04 4.62
C PRO A 179 -8.35 -24.41 6.12
N GLN A 180 -7.26 -25.05 6.53
CA GLN A 180 -6.94 -25.37 7.93
C GLN A 180 -6.80 -24.12 8.81
N TYR A 181 -6.54 -22.95 8.23
CA TYR A 181 -6.48 -21.71 9.00
C TYR A 181 -7.84 -21.24 9.54
N ALA A 182 -8.93 -21.58 8.83
CA ALA A 182 -10.28 -21.26 9.28
C ALA A 182 -10.89 -22.38 10.12
N GLN A 183 -10.53 -23.64 9.84
CA GLN A 183 -11.25 -24.82 10.35
C GLN A 183 -10.40 -25.83 11.13
N GLY A 184 -9.07 -25.65 11.16
CA GLY A 184 -8.14 -26.58 11.81
C GLY A 184 -7.88 -26.27 13.29
N GLU A 185 -7.07 -27.12 13.92
CA GLU A 185 -6.65 -26.96 15.32
C GLU A 185 -5.86 -25.67 15.56
N THR A 186 -5.09 -25.23 14.57
CA THR A 186 -4.33 -23.96 14.59
C THR A 186 -5.12 -22.82 13.94
N LYS A 187 -6.45 -22.80 14.07
CA LYS A 187 -7.26 -21.74 13.44
C LYS A 187 -6.83 -20.36 13.94
N MET A 188 -6.66 -19.41 13.03
CA MET A 188 -6.37 -18.00 13.35
C MET A 188 -5.25 -17.80 14.39
N TRP A 189 -4.25 -18.69 14.42
CA TRP A 189 -3.22 -18.73 15.46
C TRP A 189 -2.38 -17.44 15.55
N ASP A 190 -2.45 -16.60 14.54
CA ASP A 190 -1.75 -15.32 14.40
C ASP A 190 -2.64 -14.10 14.72
N ILE A 191 -3.92 -14.30 15.05
CA ILE A 191 -4.89 -13.28 15.47
C ILE A 191 -4.94 -13.28 17.00
N GLY A 192 -4.35 -12.25 17.63
CA GLY A 192 -4.26 -12.15 19.09
C GLY A 192 -3.05 -11.35 19.60
N GLY A 193 -2.06 -11.09 18.75
CA GLY A 193 -0.81 -10.45 19.17
C GLY A 193 0.01 -11.35 20.12
N ASP A 194 1.25 -10.96 20.39
CA ASP A 194 2.15 -11.73 21.26
C ASP A 194 1.81 -11.60 22.76
N ALA A 195 0.62 -11.07 23.09
CA ALA A 195 0.11 -10.98 24.45
C ALA A 195 -0.39 -12.36 24.87
N PHE A 196 0.48 -13.09 25.56
CA PHE A 196 0.14 -14.34 26.25
C PHE A 196 -0.70 -14.02 27.48
N ASP A 197 -1.89 -13.46 27.31
CA ASP A 197 -2.92 -13.54 28.34
C ASP A 197 -3.75 -14.79 28.09
N SER A 198 -3.89 -15.58 29.14
CA SER A 198 -4.52 -16.89 29.16
C SER A 198 -5.82 -16.90 28.34
N LEU A 199 -5.84 -17.77 27.33
CA LEU A 199 -6.96 -18.10 26.45
C LEU A 199 -8.13 -18.78 27.20
N GLU A 200 -8.32 -18.48 28.49
CA GLU A 200 -9.35 -19.09 29.33
C GLU A 200 -10.58 -18.20 29.51
N ASP A 201 -10.53 -16.89 29.20
CA ASP A 201 -11.67 -16.00 29.56
C ASP A 201 -11.99 -14.85 28.60
N ILE A 202 -11.53 -14.89 27.35
CA ILE A 202 -11.94 -13.89 26.35
C ILE A 202 -12.71 -14.60 25.24
N GLY A 203 -14.03 -14.50 25.34
CA GLY A 203 -14.96 -14.96 24.33
C GLY A 203 -14.58 -14.44 22.94
N VAL A 204 -15.03 -15.18 21.93
CA VAL A 204 -14.81 -14.97 20.48
C VAL A 204 -15.29 -13.59 19.96
N LEU A 205 -15.66 -12.66 20.84
CA LEU A 205 -16.16 -11.33 20.54
C LEU A 205 -15.09 -10.27 20.81
N GLU A 206 -14.92 -9.37 19.82
CA GLU A 206 -14.13 -8.13 19.85
C GLU A 206 -12.64 -8.15 19.44
N VAL A 207 -12.14 -9.17 18.72
CA VAL A 207 -10.80 -9.09 18.08
C VAL A 207 -10.85 -9.35 16.56
N ALA A 208 -11.96 -8.99 15.92
CA ALA A 208 -12.10 -8.97 14.48
C ALA A 208 -12.18 -7.52 13.97
N SER A 209 -11.06 -6.79 13.98
CA SER A 209 -11.03 -5.44 13.39
C SER A 209 -9.65 -4.97 12.93
N LEU A 210 -8.70 -5.88 12.70
CA LEU A 210 -7.38 -5.53 12.14
C LEU A 210 -6.97 -6.49 11.00
N SER A 211 -7.85 -6.66 10.02
CA SER A 211 -7.49 -7.18 8.69
C SER A 211 -7.14 -6.01 7.77
N LEU A 212 -6.03 -6.13 7.05
CA LEU A 212 -5.52 -5.14 6.08
C LEU A 212 -6.14 -5.27 4.68
N ASP A 213 -7.17 -6.10 4.55
CA ASP A 213 -8.07 -6.12 3.41
C ASP A 213 -9.49 -6.21 3.99
N GLU A 214 -10.30 -5.17 3.80
CA GLU A 214 -11.75 -5.24 3.99
C GLU A 214 -12.36 -5.92 2.75
N PRO A 215 -12.99 -7.10 2.87
CA PRO A 215 -14.18 -7.37 2.07
C PRO A 215 -15.35 -6.67 2.77
N GLU A 216 -16.02 -5.77 2.04
CA GLU A 216 -17.36 -5.29 2.41
C GLU A 216 -18.23 -6.53 2.72
N MET A 217 -18.67 -6.68 3.98
CA MET A 217 -19.58 -7.75 4.35
C MET A 217 -20.94 -7.13 4.66
N GLU A 218 -21.90 -7.39 3.76
CA GLU A 218 -23.32 -7.16 3.97
C GLU A 218 -23.76 -7.75 5.31
N SER A 219 -24.45 -6.95 6.12
CA SER A 219 -24.95 -7.34 7.43
C SER A 219 -26.00 -8.45 7.31
N ILE A 220 -25.63 -9.69 7.63
CA ILE A 220 -26.62 -10.73 7.95
C ILE A 220 -26.98 -10.54 9.42
N VAL A 221 -28.07 -9.82 9.66
CA VAL A 221 -28.72 -9.70 10.95
C VAL A 221 -29.48 -11.01 11.20
N PHE A 222 -28.99 -11.83 12.13
CA PHE A 222 -29.80 -12.91 12.68
C PHE A 222 -30.81 -12.28 13.64
N LEU A 223 -32.09 -12.33 13.27
CA LEU A 223 -33.19 -12.10 14.19
C LEU A 223 -33.28 -13.35 15.07
N ASP A 224 -32.96 -13.22 16.36
CA ASP A 224 -33.31 -14.22 17.35
C ASP A 224 -34.83 -14.14 17.61
N GLU A 225 -35.58 -15.15 17.15
CA GLU A 225 -36.92 -15.43 17.65
C GLU A 225 -36.80 -15.88 19.12
N VAL A 226 -37.47 -15.15 20.01
CA VAL A 226 -37.65 -15.53 21.40
C VAL A 226 -38.99 -16.25 21.51
N ASP A 227 -38.95 -17.53 21.86
CA ASP A 227 -40.11 -18.30 22.35
C ASP A 227 -40.65 -17.75 23.69
#